data_AF-A0A8J3R815-F1
#
_entry.id   AF-A0A8J3R815-F1
#
_cell.length_a   1.000
_cell.length_b   1.000
_cell.length_c   1.000
_cell.angle_alpha   90.00
_cell.angle_beta   90.00
_cell.angle_gamma   90.00
#
_symmetry.space_group_name_H-M   'P 1'
#
loop_
_entity.id
_entity.type
_entity.pdbx_description
1 polymer ?
#
loop_
_entity_poly.entity_id
_entity_poly.type
_entity_poly.pdbx_seq_one_letter_code
_entity_poly.pdbx_strand_id
1 'polypeptide(L)'
;MRLLASTAILILIATGPTAAPAQASSPRIAYGWAWPDGAGKLRIVPRAAKLVTMHYGIKSYRLKPLAGAKEIRLDYSSASFYRTSVTCDARDNGGKYAVSAKGLGKTACAPGDLAFIFTLGPTLVRIAYDGTKATTIHQFWPGVATERLKTAFGALRYLGDGTPGPSISGIVSFTPEGGQPMKLGYDEMAGFTRITEVCSADWLTGGDPRNADGEGVGSIACNARQMTAVLKRLKHPVLVKVSYSPLAGGISRLWEVSREA
;
A
#
# COMPACT_ATOMS: atom_id res chain seq x y z
N MET A 1 61.71 -31.86 -67.90
CA MET A 1 61.03 -30.55 -67.98
C MET A 1 60.18 -30.37 -66.73
N ARG A 2 60.29 -29.17 -66.12
CA ARG A 2 59.42 -28.54 -65.11
C ARG A 2 59.61 -28.92 -63.63
N LEU A 3 60.15 -27.92 -62.93
CA LEU A 3 60.18 -27.63 -61.50
C LEU A 3 58.82 -27.80 -60.81
N LEU A 4 58.84 -28.24 -59.55
CA LEU A 4 57.78 -27.93 -58.58
C LEU A 4 58.41 -27.41 -57.29
N ALA A 5 58.10 -26.14 -57.01
CA ALA A 5 58.44 -25.40 -55.81
C ALA A 5 57.53 -25.84 -54.64
N SER A 6 58.09 -26.05 -53.45
CA SER A 6 57.33 -26.25 -52.23
C SER A 6 57.20 -24.92 -51.49
N THR A 7 56.00 -24.34 -51.54
CA THR A 7 55.61 -23.14 -50.81
C THR A 7 55.03 -23.52 -49.45
N ALA A 8 55.56 -22.92 -48.39
CA ALA A 8 55.12 -23.09 -47.01
C ALA A 8 53.73 -22.44 -46.77
N ILE A 9 52.86 -23.10 -46.01
CA ILE A 9 51.61 -22.51 -45.49
C ILE A 9 51.76 -22.38 -43.97
N LEU A 10 51.86 -21.13 -43.50
CA LEU A 10 51.73 -20.75 -42.10
C LEU A 10 50.25 -20.81 -41.70
N ILE A 11 49.94 -21.62 -40.69
CA ILE A 11 48.61 -21.66 -40.05
C ILE A 11 48.61 -20.59 -38.94
N LEU A 12 47.87 -19.50 -39.16
CA LEU A 12 47.52 -18.53 -38.11
C LEU A 12 46.35 -19.10 -37.29
N ILE A 13 46.61 -19.47 -36.03
CA ILE A 13 45.56 -19.80 -35.06
C ILE A 13 45.08 -18.49 -34.44
N ALA A 14 43.91 -18.01 -34.88
CA ALA A 14 43.25 -16.85 -34.29
C ALA A 14 42.64 -17.23 -32.93
N THR A 15 43.26 -16.79 -31.83
CA THR A 15 42.70 -16.86 -30.48
C THR A 15 41.64 -15.78 -30.30
N GLY A 16 40.39 -16.09 -30.64
CA GLY A 16 39.24 -15.26 -30.27
C GLY A 16 38.84 -15.52 -28.81
N PRO A 17 38.65 -14.50 -27.97
CA PRO A 17 38.09 -14.69 -26.63
C PRO A 17 36.60 -15.04 -26.77
N THR A 18 36.24 -16.27 -26.42
CA THR A 18 34.84 -16.66 -26.22
C THR A 18 34.28 -15.89 -25.02
N ALA A 19 33.54 -14.81 -25.28
CA ALA A 19 32.74 -14.15 -24.27
C ALA A 19 31.68 -15.14 -23.77
N ALA A 20 31.82 -15.60 -22.52
CA ALA A 20 30.81 -16.42 -21.88
C ALA A 20 29.48 -15.64 -21.84
N PRO A 21 28.35 -16.25 -22.23
CA PRO A 21 27.06 -15.59 -22.14
C PRO A 21 26.79 -15.21 -20.68
N ALA A 22 26.56 -13.92 -20.43
CA ALA A 22 26.16 -13.43 -19.11
C ALA A 22 24.89 -14.19 -18.68
N GLN A 23 25.01 -15.05 -17.66
CA GLN A 23 23.86 -15.67 -17.04
C GLN A 23 22.96 -14.56 -16.51
N ALA A 24 21.79 -14.41 -17.12
CA ALA A 24 20.75 -13.51 -16.63
C ALA A 24 20.42 -13.92 -15.19
N SER A 25 20.79 -13.08 -14.22
CA SER A 25 20.50 -13.34 -12.82
C SER A 25 19.00 -13.51 -12.66
N SER A 26 18.57 -14.58 -11.98
CA SER A 26 17.15 -14.82 -11.76
C SER A 26 16.50 -13.59 -11.12
N PRO A 27 15.32 -13.15 -11.61
CA PRO A 27 14.68 -11.94 -11.13
C PRO A 27 14.41 -12.04 -9.64
N ARG A 28 14.78 -11.00 -8.90
CA ARG A 28 14.55 -10.90 -7.46
C ARG A 28 13.06 -10.63 -7.21
N ILE A 29 12.54 -11.15 -6.09
CA ILE A 29 11.13 -11.00 -5.73
C ILE A 29 11.01 -10.21 -4.43
N ALA A 30 10.14 -9.20 -4.41
CA ALA A 30 9.73 -8.49 -3.21
C ALA A 30 8.23 -8.63 -3.01
N TYR A 31 7.81 -8.85 -1.76
CA TYR A 31 6.42 -8.77 -1.33
C TYR A 31 6.29 -7.64 -0.31
N GLY A 32 5.20 -6.89 -0.35
CA GLY A 32 5.01 -5.79 0.59
C GLY A 32 3.95 -4.80 0.15
N TRP A 33 3.82 -3.74 0.94
CA TRP A 33 3.14 -2.53 0.52
C TRP A 33 4.11 -1.73 -0.35
N ALA A 34 3.68 -1.33 -1.54
CA ALA A 34 4.40 -0.39 -2.39
C ALA A 34 3.75 0.99 -2.29
N TRP A 35 4.60 2.02 -2.26
CA TRP A 35 4.21 3.43 -2.24
C TRP A 35 4.69 4.12 -3.52
N PRO A 36 4.00 5.16 -4.00
CA PRO A 36 4.55 6.02 -5.04
C PRO A 36 5.83 6.71 -4.53
N ASP A 37 6.81 6.84 -5.43
CA ASP A 37 8.09 7.51 -5.17
C ASP A 37 8.48 8.45 -6.33
N GLY A 38 7.48 9.12 -6.90
CA GLY A 38 7.60 9.93 -8.11
C GLY A 38 7.06 9.24 -9.36
N ALA A 39 7.07 9.96 -10.49
CA ALA A 39 6.50 9.47 -11.74
C ALA A 39 7.21 8.19 -12.23
N GLY A 40 6.45 7.10 -12.41
CA GLY A 40 6.99 5.81 -12.83
C GLY A 40 7.90 5.14 -11.80
N LYS A 41 7.95 5.65 -10.57
CA LYS A 41 8.78 5.13 -9.48
C LYS A 41 7.92 4.69 -8.31
N LEU A 42 8.32 3.59 -7.69
CA LEU A 42 7.74 3.10 -6.45
C LEU A 42 8.83 2.78 -5.45
N ARG A 43 8.46 2.74 -4.18
CA ARG A 43 9.29 2.23 -3.09
C ARG A 43 8.54 1.14 -2.34
N ILE A 44 9.27 0.17 -1.81
CA ILE A 44 8.73 -0.98 -1.07
C ILE A 44 9.73 -1.44 -0.03
N VAL A 45 9.25 -1.83 1.15
CA VAL A 45 10.05 -2.53 2.15
C VAL A 45 9.71 -4.00 2.08
N PRO A 46 10.64 -4.88 1.64
CA PRO A 46 10.36 -6.31 1.49
C PRO A 46 9.89 -6.96 2.81
N ARG A 47 8.93 -7.87 2.67
CA ARG A 47 8.35 -8.65 3.76
C ARG A 47 8.43 -10.14 3.43
N ALA A 48 8.53 -10.95 4.47
CA ALA A 48 8.34 -12.38 4.33
C ALA A 48 6.85 -12.63 4.03
N ALA A 49 6.58 -13.34 2.94
CA ALA A 49 5.21 -13.62 2.49
C ALA A 49 4.91 -15.11 2.64
N LYS A 50 3.80 -15.43 3.32
CA LYS A 50 3.26 -16.78 3.41
C LYS A 50 1.91 -16.82 2.70
N LEU A 51 1.78 -17.67 1.69
CA LEU A 51 0.49 -17.92 1.04
C LEU A 51 -0.48 -18.53 2.07
N VAL A 52 -1.67 -17.95 2.17
CA VAL A 52 -2.74 -18.38 3.07
C VAL A 52 -4.08 -18.36 2.34
N THR A 53 -5.02 -19.18 2.83
CA THR A 53 -6.42 -19.08 2.42
C THR A 53 -7.12 -18.09 3.35
N MET A 54 -7.70 -17.03 2.79
CA MET A 54 -8.50 -16.04 3.52
C MET A 54 -9.97 -16.47 3.59
N HIS A 55 -10.82 -15.64 4.22
CA HIS A 55 -12.28 -15.82 4.17
C HIS A 55 -12.77 -15.95 2.71
N TYR A 56 -13.82 -16.76 2.52
CA TYR A 56 -14.39 -17.09 1.20
C TYR A 56 -13.45 -17.87 0.26
N GLY A 57 -12.42 -18.54 0.79
CA GLY A 57 -11.56 -19.44 0.01
C GLY A 57 -10.50 -18.73 -0.86
N ILE A 58 -10.45 -17.40 -0.83
CA ILE A 58 -9.54 -16.60 -1.65
C ILE A 58 -8.09 -16.78 -1.15
N LYS A 59 -7.18 -17.14 -2.05
CA LYS A 59 -5.75 -17.20 -1.76
C LYS A 59 -5.17 -15.78 -1.68
N SER A 60 -4.37 -15.51 -0.66
CA SER A 60 -3.61 -14.27 -0.52
C SER A 60 -2.36 -14.49 0.35
N TYR A 61 -1.64 -13.43 0.72
CA TYR A 61 -0.40 -13.49 1.47
C TYR A 61 -0.56 -12.84 2.85
N ARG A 62 -0.13 -13.56 3.87
CA ARG A 62 0.19 -12.99 5.18
C ARG A 62 1.62 -12.45 5.12
N LEU A 63 1.78 -11.17 5.43
CA LEU A 63 3.08 -10.52 5.44
C LEU A 63 3.64 -10.46 6.86
N LYS A 64 4.92 -10.76 7.01
CA LYS A 64 5.67 -10.56 8.25
C LYS A 64 6.88 -9.66 8.00
N PRO A 65 7.28 -8.86 9.00
CA PRO A 65 8.56 -8.17 8.96
C PRO A 65 9.70 -9.14 8.63
N LEU A 66 10.56 -8.71 7.70
CA LEU A 66 11.82 -9.39 7.40
C LEU A 66 12.91 -8.60 8.12
N ALA A 67 13.67 -9.26 9.00
CA ALA A 67 14.71 -8.61 9.78
C ALA A 67 15.78 -8.01 8.85
N GLY A 68 16.17 -6.75 9.10
CA GLY A 68 17.16 -6.04 8.29
C GLY A 68 16.70 -5.65 6.89
N ALA A 69 15.43 -5.86 6.52
CA ALA A 69 14.93 -5.46 5.21
C ALA A 69 14.98 -3.95 5.05
N LYS A 70 15.69 -3.49 4.01
CA LYS A 70 15.79 -2.09 3.64
C LYS A 70 14.73 -1.72 2.60
N GLU A 71 14.31 -0.46 2.61
CA GLU A 71 13.51 0.08 1.51
C GLU A 71 14.27 -0.07 0.20
N ILE A 72 13.57 -0.56 -0.83
CA ILE A 72 14.05 -0.59 -2.21
C ILE A 72 13.21 0.36 -3.04
N ARG A 73 13.84 1.03 -4.00
CA ARG A 73 13.21 1.94 -4.95
C ARG A 73 13.32 1.35 -6.33
N LEU A 74 12.20 1.28 -7.05
CA LEU A 74 12.08 0.61 -8.34
C LEU A 74 11.40 1.52 -9.36
N ASP A 75 11.91 1.48 -10.59
CA ASP A 75 11.23 1.98 -11.78
C ASP A 75 10.20 0.94 -12.25
N TYR A 76 8.93 1.32 -12.36
CA TYR A 76 7.86 0.47 -12.85
C TYR A 76 7.33 0.87 -14.24
N SER A 77 7.92 1.88 -14.88
CA SER A 77 7.39 2.51 -16.10
C SER A 77 7.21 1.54 -17.27
N SER A 78 7.93 0.41 -17.27
CA SER A 78 7.85 -0.66 -18.27
C SER A 78 7.41 -2.01 -17.68
N ALA A 79 7.01 -2.05 -16.42
CA ALA A 79 6.63 -3.29 -15.76
C ALA A 79 5.26 -3.79 -16.26
N SER A 80 5.13 -5.11 -16.45
CA SER A 80 3.79 -5.70 -16.62
C SER A 80 3.04 -5.60 -15.29
N PHE A 81 1.84 -5.02 -15.29
CA PHE A 81 1.03 -4.82 -14.09
C PHE A 81 -0.23 -5.67 -14.14
N TYR A 82 -0.55 -6.34 -13.03
CA TYR A 82 -1.71 -7.21 -12.91
C TYR A 82 -2.53 -6.89 -11.66
N ARG A 83 -3.81 -6.61 -11.83
CA ARG A 83 -4.75 -6.25 -10.76
C ARG A 83 -5.56 -7.44 -10.26
N THR A 84 -6.05 -7.32 -9.02
CA THR A 84 -7.04 -8.24 -8.45
C THR A 84 -8.48 -7.89 -8.82
N SER A 85 -8.73 -6.66 -9.30
CA SER A 85 -10.02 -6.23 -9.86
C SER A 85 -10.22 -6.84 -11.24
N VAL A 86 -11.47 -6.95 -11.68
CA VAL A 86 -11.80 -7.43 -13.03
C VAL A 86 -11.54 -6.40 -14.14
N THR A 87 -11.42 -5.10 -13.80
CA THR A 87 -11.06 -4.01 -14.72
C THR A 87 -9.91 -3.16 -14.18
N CYS A 88 -9.26 -2.38 -15.05
CA CYS A 88 -8.07 -1.58 -14.70
C CYS A 88 -8.36 -0.23 -14.05
N ASP A 89 -9.58 0.26 -14.16
CA ASP A 89 -10.06 1.56 -13.66
C ASP A 89 -10.89 1.44 -12.36
N ALA A 90 -11.25 0.23 -11.96
CA ALA A 90 -12.07 0.03 -10.77
C ALA A 90 -11.35 0.52 -9.51
N ARG A 91 -12.06 1.30 -8.68
CA ARG A 91 -11.55 1.78 -7.37
C ARG A 91 -11.54 0.67 -6.32
N ASP A 92 -12.56 -0.16 -6.34
CA ASP A 92 -12.69 -1.35 -5.51
C ASP A 92 -12.92 -2.60 -6.39
N ASN A 93 -12.92 -3.78 -5.78
CA ASN A 93 -13.15 -5.03 -6.50
C ASN A 93 -14.65 -5.39 -6.63
N GLY A 94 -15.56 -4.67 -5.96
CA GLY A 94 -17.02 -4.89 -6.05
C GLY A 94 -17.47 -6.31 -5.71
N GLY A 95 -16.72 -7.03 -4.86
CA GLY A 95 -16.94 -8.46 -4.56
C GLY A 95 -16.52 -9.44 -5.68
N LYS A 96 -15.93 -8.96 -6.78
CA LYS A 96 -15.44 -9.77 -7.90
C LYS A 96 -13.91 -9.73 -7.95
N TYR A 97 -13.29 -10.91 -7.89
CA TYR A 97 -11.84 -11.04 -7.78
C TYR A 97 -11.23 -11.79 -8.97
N ALA A 98 -10.34 -11.11 -9.69
CA ALA A 98 -9.49 -11.70 -10.71
C ALA A 98 -8.17 -12.18 -10.10
N VAL A 99 -8.23 -13.26 -9.32
CA VAL A 99 -7.09 -13.79 -8.55
C VAL A 99 -6.73 -15.19 -9.03
N SER A 100 -5.43 -15.45 -9.18
CA SER A 100 -4.87 -16.76 -9.55
C SER A 100 -4.86 -17.74 -8.38
N ALA A 101 -4.61 -19.01 -8.66
CA ALA A 101 -4.40 -20.04 -7.61
C ALA A 101 -3.25 -19.69 -6.65
N LYS A 102 -2.33 -18.80 -7.05
CA LYS A 102 -1.24 -18.27 -6.22
C LYS A 102 -1.61 -17.01 -5.45
N GLY A 103 -2.88 -16.60 -5.44
CA GLY A 103 -3.32 -15.40 -4.74
C GLY A 103 -2.88 -14.09 -5.38
N LEU A 104 -2.45 -14.12 -6.65
CA LEU A 104 -1.96 -12.95 -7.40
C LEU A 104 -3.00 -12.49 -8.43
N GLY A 105 -3.10 -11.18 -8.64
CA GLY A 105 -3.94 -10.57 -9.66
C GLY A 105 -3.68 -11.11 -11.06
N LYS A 106 -4.74 -11.21 -11.86
CA LYS A 106 -4.73 -11.74 -13.23
C LYS A 106 -5.08 -10.71 -14.30
N THR A 107 -5.74 -9.62 -13.94
CA THR A 107 -6.19 -8.63 -14.92
C THR A 107 -5.01 -7.79 -15.35
N ALA A 108 -4.57 -7.97 -16.59
CA ALA A 108 -3.45 -7.22 -17.16
C ALA A 108 -3.85 -5.76 -17.36
N CYS A 109 -3.02 -4.85 -16.86
CA CYS A 109 -3.23 -3.40 -16.89
C CYS A 109 -1.95 -2.68 -17.33
N ALA A 110 -2.10 -1.44 -17.75
CA ALA A 110 -0.97 -0.60 -18.13
C ALA A 110 -0.23 -0.08 -16.89
N PRO A 111 1.06 0.29 -17.01
CA PRO A 111 1.79 0.98 -15.94
C PRO A 111 1.08 2.27 -15.46
N GLY A 112 0.39 2.97 -16.35
CA GLY A 112 -0.43 4.15 -16.00
C GLY A 112 -1.54 3.84 -15.00
N ASP A 113 -2.12 2.63 -15.05
CA ASP A 113 -3.14 2.21 -14.08
C ASP A 113 -2.54 2.01 -12.69
N LEU A 114 -1.27 1.58 -12.58
CA LEU A 114 -0.60 1.52 -11.28
C LEU A 114 -0.40 2.92 -10.67
N ALA A 115 -0.15 3.94 -11.51
CA ALA A 115 -0.10 5.33 -11.04
C ALA A 115 -1.45 5.78 -10.47
N PHE A 116 -2.56 5.48 -11.16
CA PHE A 116 -3.91 5.70 -10.65
C PHE A 116 -4.11 4.99 -9.31
N ILE A 117 -3.72 3.73 -9.18
CA ILE A 117 -3.87 3.00 -7.92
C ILE A 117 -3.05 3.61 -6.79
N PHE A 118 -1.84 4.11 -7.05
CA PHE A 118 -1.08 4.83 -6.04
C PHE A 118 -1.74 6.15 -5.60
N THR A 119 -2.66 6.72 -6.39
CA THR A 119 -3.50 7.85 -5.92
C THR A 119 -4.53 7.42 -4.87
N LEU A 120 -4.91 6.14 -4.87
CA LEU A 120 -5.82 5.55 -3.87
C LEU A 120 -5.08 5.14 -2.60
N GLY A 121 -3.75 4.98 -2.67
CA GLY A 121 -2.88 4.74 -1.52
C GLY A 121 -1.84 3.64 -1.74
N PRO A 122 -1.12 3.27 -0.68
CA PRO A 122 -0.16 2.17 -0.72
C PRO A 122 -0.85 0.87 -1.15
N THR A 123 -0.16 0.06 -1.95
CA THR A 123 -0.76 -1.12 -2.60
C THR A 123 0.02 -2.38 -2.28
N LEU A 124 -0.68 -3.45 -1.90
CA LEU A 124 -0.08 -4.77 -1.70
C LEU A 124 0.32 -5.41 -3.03
N VAL A 125 1.62 -5.68 -3.16
CA VAL A 125 2.18 -6.18 -4.41
C VAL A 125 3.24 -7.25 -4.20
N ARG A 126 3.29 -8.17 -5.15
CA ARG A 126 4.45 -9.01 -5.45
C ARG A 126 5.15 -8.40 -6.66
N ILE A 127 6.40 -7.99 -6.50
CA ILE A 127 7.22 -7.39 -7.55
C ILE A 127 8.35 -8.34 -7.90
N ALA A 128 8.43 -8.73 -9.17
CA ALA A 128 9.66 -9.23 -9.75
C ALA A 128 10.48 -8.04 -10.28
N TYR A 129 11.78 -8.02 -9.99
CA TYR A 129 12.66 -6.92 -10.36
C TYR A 129 14.08 -7.39 -10.68
N ASP A 130 14.75 -6.61 -11.51
CA ASP A 130 16.17 -6.74 -11.83
C ASP A 130 16.86 -5.38 -11.60
N GLY A 131 17.88 -5.37 -10.74
CA GLY A 131 18.49 -4.14 -10.24
C GLY A 131 17.45 -3.19 -9.64
N THR A 132 17.26 -2.04 -10.28
CA THR A 132 16.31 -0.99 -9.89
C THR A 132 15.06 -0.96 -10.76
N LYS A 133 14.86 -1.96 -11.64
CA LYS A 133 13.72 -2.01 -12.57
C LYS A 133 12.75 -3.11 -12.16
N ALA A 134 11.50 -2.76 -11.90
CA ALA A 134 10.43 -3.73 -11.80
C ALA A 134 10.11 -4.30 -13.18
N THR A 135 10.04 -5.62 -13.29
CA THR A 135 9.70 -6.32 -14.53
C THR A 135 8.25 -6.78 -14.52
N THR A 136 7.75 -7.20 -13.36
CA THR A 136 6.35 -7.66 -13.22
C THR A 136 5.83 -7.31 -11.83
N ILE A 137 4.62 -6.76 -11.78
CA ILE A 137 3.94 -6.35 -10.56
C ILE A 137 2.57 -7.02 -10.53
N HIS A 138 2.32 -7.86 -9.53
CA HIS A 138 0.99 -8.39 -9.26
C HIS A 138 0.46 -7.77 -7.97
N GLN A 139 -0.74 -7.20 -8.02
CA GLN A 139 -1.51 -6.96 -6.82
C GLN A 139 -1.91 -8.29 -6.19
N PHE A 140 -2.09 -8.28 -4.87
CA PHE A 140 -2.79 -9.37 -4.18
C PHE A 140 -3.76 -8.80 -3.14
N TRP A 141 -4.75 -9.61 -2.79
CA TRP A 141 -5.88 -9.18 -1.98
C TRP A 141 -5.45 -8.77 -0.56
N PRO A 142 -5.82 -7.58 -0.05
CA PRO A 142 -5.68 -7.24 1.37
C PRO A 142 -6.66 -8.09 2.18
N GLY A 143 -6.22 -9.25 2.67
CA GLY A 143 -7.04 -10.06 3.57
C GLY A 143 -6.89 -9.58 5.02
N VAL A 144 -7.84 -9.97 5.88
CA VAL A 144 -7.81 -9.69 7.34
C VAL A 144 -6.53 -10.13 8.05
N ALA A 145 -5.75 -11.02 7.43
CA ALA A 145 -4.49 -11.53 7.97
C ALA A 145 -3.25 -10.91 7.32
N THR A 146 -3.38 -9.95 6.42
CA THR A 146 -2.25 -9.32 5.73
C THR A 146 -1.54 -8.30 6.63
N GLU A 147 -2.28 -7.62 7.50
CA GLU A 147 -1.73 -6.74 8.53
C GLU A 147 -2.66 -6.70 9.75
N ARG A 148 -2.08 -6.66 10.95
CA ARG A 148 -2.84 -6.46 12.18
C ARG A 148 -3.00 -4.95 12.39
N LEU A 149 -4.24 -4.48 12.44
CA LEU A 149 -4.55 -3.12 12.83
C LEU A 149 -3.96 -2.82 14.21
N LYS A 150 -3.43 -1.61 14.38
CA LYS A 150 -3.04 -1.06 15.67
C LYS A 150 -4.13 -0.13 16.15
N THR A 151 -4.39 -0.16 17.44
CA THR A 151 -5.24 0.83 18.10
C THR A 151 -4.36 1.65 19.04
N ALA A 152 -4.44 2.98 18.95
CA ALA A 152 -3.68 3.87 19.81
C ALA A 152 -4.45 5.17 20.07
N PHE A 153 -4.18 5.78 21.22
CA PHE A 153 -4.52 7.17 21.49
C PHE A 153 -3.47 8.10 20.89
N GLY A 154 -3.84 9.34 20.58
CA GLY A 154 -2.92 10.35 20.08
C GLY A 154 -3.61 11.61 19.57
N ALA A 155 -2.81 12.50 18.99
CA ALA A 155 -3.27 13.73 18.37
C ALA A 155 -3.49 13.53 16.85
N LEU A 156 -4.62 14.00 16.33
CA LEU A 156 -4.96 13.94 14.92
C LEU A 156 -5.20 15.34 14.37
N ARG A 157 -4.60 15.63 13.21
CA ARG A 157 -4.79 16.86 12.46
C ARG A 157 -5.21 16.55 11.03
N TYR A 158 -6.30 17.16 10.57
CA TYR A 158 -6.72 17.06 9.18
C TYR A 158 -5.76 17.81 8.25
N LEU A 159 -5.36 17.19 7.14
CA LEU A 159 -4.43 17.75 6.16
C LEU A 159 -5.09 18.08 4.81
N GLY A 160 -6.21 17.44 4.47
CA GLY A 160 -6.92 17.67 3.22
C GLY A 160 -7.68 16.45 2.71
N ASP A 161 -8.27 16.57 1.53
CA ASP A 161 -9.01 15.48 0.89
C ASP A 161 -8.09 14.39 0.35
N GLY A 162 -8.54 13.14 0.46
CA GLY A 162 -7.79 11.96 -0.02
C GLY A 162 -7.89 11.76 -1.53
N THR A 163 -9.03 12.10 -2.12
CA THR A 163 -9.29 12.00 -3.55
C THR A 163 -9.92 13.31 -4.07
N PRO A 164 -9.59 13.79 -5.29
CA PRO A 164 -10.32 14.90 -5.90
C PRO A 164 -11.80 14.54 -6.14
N GLY A 165 -12.74 15.43 -5.75
CA GLY A 165 -14.19 15.24 -5.89
C GLY A 165 -14.96 15.38 -4.57
N PRO A 166 -16.27 15.06 -4.51
CA PRO A 166 -17.06 15.06 -3.27
C PRO A 166 -16.61 13.89 -2.37
N SER A 167 -15.39 13.99 -1.85
CA SER A 167 -14.70 12.89 -1.22
C SER A 167 -15.24 12.63 0.18
N ILE A 168 -15.74 11.41 0.36
CA ILE A 168 -15.87 10.74 1.65
C ILE A 168 -14.51 10.11 1.99
N SER A 169 -13.43 10.87 1.80
CA SER A 169 -12.05 10.43 2.02
C SER A 169 -11.18 11.61 2.41
N GLY A 170 -10.16 11.37 3.23
CA GLY A 170 -9.30 12.43 3.74
C GLY A 170 -7.94 11.92 4.14
N ILE A 171 -7.04 12.87 4.34
CA ILE A 171 -5.67 12.68 4.78
C ILE A 171 -5.51 13.39 6.10
N VAL A 172 -4.91 12.71 7.08
CA VAL A 172 -4.62 13.25 8.40
C VAL A 172 -3.16 13.01 8.77
N SER A 173 -2.62 13.87 9.63
CA SER A 173 -1.44 13.57 10.44
C SER A 173 -1.94 12.98 11.76
N PHE A 174 -1.48 11.79 12.11
CA PHE A 174 -1.73 11.17 13.40
C PHE A 174 -0.42 10.99 14.16
N THR A 175 -0.37 11.44 15.40
CA THR A 175 0.77 11.27 16.30
C THR A 175 0.31 10.42 17.48
N PRO A 176 0.62 9.11 17.49
CA PRO A 176 0.34 8.26 18.64
C PRO A 176 1.04 8.81 19.89
N GLU A 177 0.44 8.63 21.07
CA GLU A 177 1.11 8.93 22.34
C GLU A 177 2.48 8.24 22.43
N GLY A 178 3.53 9.01 22.76
CA GLY A 178 4.91 8.52 22.79
C GLY A 178 5.50 8.10 21.42
N GLY A 179 4.80 8.41 20.31
CA GLY A 179 5.17 8.05 18.96
C GLY A 179 5.58 9.24 18.08
N GLN A 180 5.99 8.93 16.85
CA GLN A 180 6.27 9.92 15.82
C GLN A 180 5.04 10.17 14.94
N PRO A 181 4.87 11.38 14.39
CA PRO A 181 3.77 11.69 13.48
C PRO A 181 3.82 10.81 12.22
N MET A 182 2.66 10.37 11.77
CA MET A 182 2.49 9.61 10.53
C MET A 182 1.31 10.12 9.73
N LYS A 183 1.43 10.03 8.40
CA LYS A 183 0.36 10.39 7.47
C LYS A 183 -0.56 9.18 7.26
N LEU A 184 -1.84 9.34 7.58
CA LEU A 184 -2.86 8.32 7.36
C LEU A 184 -3.96 8.85 6.44
N GLY A 185 -4.46 8.00 5.55
CA GLY A 185 -5.67 8.22 4.77
C GLY A 185 -6.88 7.55 5.41
N TYR A 186 -8.06 7.90 4.96
CA TYR A 186 -9.31 7.19 5.26
C TYR A 186 -10.27 7.34 4.07
N ASP A 187 -11.22 6.43 3.96
CA ASP A 187 -12.25 6.41 2.91
C ASP A 187 -13.66 6.18 3.50
N GLU A 188 -14.63 5.86 2.64
CA GLU A 188 -16.02 5.65 3.03
C GLU A 188 -16.25 4.45 3.95
N MET A 189 -15.29 3.53 4.04
CA MET A 189 -15.35 2.35 4.90
C MET A 189 -14.86 2.65 6.32
N ALA A 190 -14.28 3.82 6.56
CA ALA A 190 -13.81 4.20 7.89
C ALA A 190 -14.99 4.40 8.86
N GLY A 191 -14.93 3.73 10.00
CA GLY A 191 -15.87 3.96 11.09
C GLY A 191 -15.56 5.25 11.83
N PHE A 192 -16.60 5.96 12.27
CA PHE A 192 -16.44 7.12 13.15
C PHE A 192 -17.33 6.96 14.37
N THR A 193 -16.80 7.27 15.55
CA THR A 193 -17.56 7.16 16.79
C THR A 193 -17.33 8.39 17.65
N ARG A 194 -18.41 8.90 18.22
CA ARG A 194 -18.48 10.22 18.84
C ARG A 194 -18.94 10.16 20.28
N ILE A 195 -18.56 11.19 21.04
CA ILE A 195 -19.13 11.48 22.36
C ILE A 195 -20.34 12.40 22.18
N THR A 196 -20.28 13.30 21.21
CA THR A 196 -21.40 14.17 20.88
C THR A 196 -22.58 13.37 20.33
N GLU A 197 -23.79 13.63 20.84
CA GLU A 197 -25.03 12.95 20.45
C GLU A 197 -25.37 13.11 18.96
N VAL A 198 -24.97 14.23 18.36
CA VAL A 198 -25.29 14.56 16.98
C VAL A 198 -24.05 14.42 16.09
N CYS A 199 -24.12 13.53 15.11
CA CYS A 199 -23.00 13.26 14.20
C CYS A 199 -22.50 14.48 13.41
N SER A 200 -23.35 15.49 13.17
CA SER A 200 -23.00 16.72 12.45
C SER A 200 -22.42 17.82 13.34
N ALA A 201 -22.47 17.70 14.66
CA ALA A 201 -22.00 18.72 15.59
C ALA A 201 -20.48 18.94 15.50
N ASP A 202 -19.99 20.02 16.09
CA ASP A 202 -18.55 20.27 16.18
C ASP A 202 -17.88 19.38 17.23
N TRP A 203 -16.56 19.31 17.16
CA TRP A 203 -15.75 18.41 18.00
C TRP A 203 -15.93 18.75 19.48
N LEU A 204 -16.31 17.76 20.28
CA LEU A 204 -16.59 17.83 21.71
C LEU A 204 -17.61 18.90 22.13
N THR A 205 -18.41 19.42 21.20
CA THR A 205 -19.54 20.30 21.56
C THR A 205 -20.75 19.48 21.99
N GLY A 206 -21.43 19.87 23.07
CA GLY A 206 -22.65 19.21 23.53
C GLY A 206 -22.50 17.73 23.86
N GLY A 207 -21.33 17.32 24.37
CA GLY A 207 -21.08 15.94 24.78
C GLY A 207 -21.77 15.59 26.09
N ASP A 208 -22.56 14.51 26.09
CA ASP A 208 -23.05 13.89 27.32
C ASP A 208 -21.99 12.88 27.81
N PRO A 209 -21.51 12.96 29.06
CA PRO A 209 -20.57 11.99 29.63
C PRO A 209 -21.03 10.52 29.50
N ARG A 210 -22.35 10.27 29.41
CA ARG A 210 -22.92 8.93 29.19
C ARG A 210 -22.58 8.33 27.83
N ASN A 211 -22.20 9.17 26.85
CA ASN A 211 -21.78 8.73 25.52
C ASN A 211 -20.28 8.47 25.42
N ALA A 212 -19.57 8.50 26.54
CA ALA A 212 -18.18 8.10 26.66
C ALA A 212 -18.06 6.84 27.54
N ASP A 213 -17.14 5.94 27.19
CA ASP A 213 -16.77 4.83 28.07
C ASP A 213 -15.87 5.32 29.23
N GLY A 214 -15.46 4.40 30.11
CA GLY A 214 -14.58 4.72 31.24
C GLY A 214 -13.20 5.25 30.85
N GLU A 215 -12.80 5.18 29.57
CA GLU A 215 -11.57 5.79 29.03
C GLU A 215 -11.83 7.15 28.37
N GLY A 216 -13.07 7.65 28.41
CA GLY A 216 -13.46 8.89 27.73
C GLY A 216 -13.62 8.72 26.22
N VAL A 217 -13.88 7.51 25.72
CA VAL A 217 -14.02 7.21 24.28
C VAL A 217 -15.49 7.19 23.88
N GLY A 218 -15.82 7.90 22.80
CA GLY A 218 -17.19 7.97 22.28
C GLY A 218 -17.82 6.62 21.94
N SER A 219 -19.15 6.53 22.09
CA SER A 219 -19.96 5.34 21.79
C SER A 219 -20.96 5.53 20.64
N ILE A 220 -21.23 6.77 20.21
CA ILE A 220 -22.22 7.08 19.16
C ILE A 220 -21.63 6.85 17.78
N ALA A 221 -22.15 5.86 17.04
CA ALA A 221 -21.66 5.53 15.70
C ALA A 221 -22.15 6.53 14.64
N CYS A 222 -21.20 7.06 13.87
CA CYS A 222 -21.40 7.95 12.74
C CYS A 222 -20.70 7.38 11.50
N ASN A 223 -21.04 7.88 10.31
CA ASN A 223 -20.45 7.44 9.05
C ASN A 223 -19.25 8.31 8.62
N ALA A 224 -18.51 7.82 7.63
CA ALA A 224 -17.33 8.50 7.09
C ALA A 224 -17.63 9.89 6.47
N ARG A 225 -18.87 10.13 6.00
CA ARG A 225 -19.28 11.44 5.49
C ARG A 225 -19.34 12.47 6.62
N GLN A 226 -19.96 12.09 7.74
CA GLN A 226 -20.01 12.91 8.95
C GLN A 226 -18.59 13.12 9.51
N MET A 227 -17.78 12.08 9.54
CA MET A 227 -16.36 12.17 9.92
C MET A 227 -15.62 13.23 9.09
N THR A 228 -15.73 13.14 7.77
CA THR A 228 -15.06 14.11 6.86
C THR A 228 -15.55 15.53 7.09
N ALA A 229 -16.86 15.72 7.24
CA ALA A 229 -17.44 17.03 7.49
C ALA A 229 -16.93 17.64 8.80
N VAL A 230 -16.80 16.85 9.87
CA VAL A 230 -16.28 17.28 11.17
C VAL A 230 -14.78 17.59 11.05
N LEU A 231 -13.98 16.67 10.51
CA LEU A 231 -12.52 16.84 10.38
C LEU A 231 -12.15 18.08 9.55
N LYS A 232 -12.91 18.40 8.49
CA LYS A 232 -12.71 19.61 7.68
C LYS A 232 -12.88 20.92 8.45
N ARG A 233 -13.69 20.93 9.51
CA ARG A 233 -13.93 22.12 10.34
C ARG A 233 -12.93 22.27 11.47
N LEU A 234 -12.12 21.24 11.74
CA LEU A 234 -11.08 21.31 12.77
C LEU A 234 -10.00 22.31 12.39
N LYS A 235 -9.79 23.30 13.26
CA LYS A 235 -8.71 24.30 13.11
C LYS A 235 -7.41 23.87 13.78
N HIS A 236 -7.49 22.96 14.74
CA HIS A 236 -6.38 22.52 15.57
C HIS A 236 -6.35 20.99 15.64
N PRO A 237 -5.19 20.38 15.98
CA PRO A 237 -5.14 18.97 16.31
C PRO A 237 -6.09 18.62 17.45
N VAL A 238 -6.69 17.44 17.41
CA VAL A 238 -7.63 16.93 18.42
C VAL A 238 -7.16 15.59 18.97
N LEU A 239 -7.51 15.31 20.22
CA LEU A 239 -7.26 14.00 20.83
C LEU A 239 -8.26 12.97 20.33
N VAL A 240 -7.73 11.80 19.97
CA VAL A 240 -8.50 10.73 19.34
C VAL A 240 -7.98 9.37 19.81
N LYS A 241 -8.82 8.36 19.66
CA LYS A 241 -8.40 6.96 19.57
C LYS A 241 -8.55 6.54 18.11
N VAL A 242 -7.56 5.85 17.56
CA VAL A 242 -7.53 5.47 16.15
C VAL A 242 -7.19 3.99 16.05
N SER A 243 -7.97 3.26 15.26
CA SER A 243 -7.61 1.95 14.74
C SER A 243 -7.10 2.17 13.32
N TYR A 244 -5.85 1.82 13.06
CA TYR A 244 -5.16 2.11 11.80
C TYR A 244 -4.24 0.97 11.37
N SER A 245 -3.94 0.95 10.08
CA SER A 245 -2.89 0.15 9.48
C SER A 245 -1.66 1.05 9.27
N PRO A 246 -0.57 0.85 10.04
CA PRO A 246 0.67 1.61 9.85
C PRO A 246 1.26 1.48 8.44
N LEU A 247 1.10 0.32 7.79
CA LEU A 247 1.74 0.05 6.49
C LEU A 247 0.84 0.39 5.31
N ALA A 248 -0.47 0.14 5.39
CA ALA A 248 -1.41 0.68 4.40
C ALA A 248 -1.55 2.21 4.54
N GLY A 249 -1.12 2.78 5.67
CA GLY A 249 -1.28 4.20 5.95
C GLY A 249 -2.75 4.59 5.98
N GLY A 250 -3.61 3.76 6.57
CA GLY A 250 -5.07 3.92 6.53
C GLY A 250 -5.72 3.83 7.90
N ILE A 251 -6.75 4.65 8.15
CA ILE A 251 -7.62 4.57 9.33
C ILE A 251 -8.79 3.64 9.02
N SER A 252 -8.98 2.63 9.87
CA SER A 252 -10.18 1.78 9.83
C SER A 252 -11.29 2.34 10.71
N ARG A 253 -10.93 2.97 11.84
CA ARG A 253 -11.90 3.58 12.76
C ARG A 253 -11.28 4.72 13.55
N LEU A 254 -12.05 5.79 13.70
CA LEU A 254 -11.75 6.98 14.48
C LEU A 254 -12.75 7.12 15.62
N TRP A 255 -12.27 7.39 16.82
CA TRP A 255 -13.11 7.75 17.96
C TRP A 255 -12.74 9.14 18.47
N GLU A 256 -13.77 9.93 18.76
CA GLU A 256 -13.69 11.14 19.57
C GLU A 256 -13.39 10.77 21.02
N VAL A 257 -12.52 11.56 21.66
CA VAL A 257 -12.02 11.30 23.02
C VAL A 257 -12.09 12.59 23.85
N SER A 258 -12.63 12.53 25.06
CA SER A 258 -12.78 13.68 25.98
C SER A 258 -11.70 13.75 27.07
N ARG A 259 -10.55 13.11 26.87
CA ARG A 259 -9.45 13.13 27.83
C ARG A 259 -8.75 14.50 27.82
N GLU A 260 -8.23 14.91 28.97
CA GLU A 260 -7.29 16.04 29.05
C GLU A 260 -5.94 15.62 28.47
N ALA A 261 -5.27 16.56 27.79
CA ALA A 261 -3.97 16.35 27.12
C ALA A 261 -2.79 16.41 28.10
#